data_AF-A0AAW9AN89-F1
#
_entry.id   AF-A0AAW9AN89-F1
#
_cell.length_a   1.000
_cell.length_b   1.000
_cell.length_c   1.000
_cell.angle_alpha   90.00
_cell.angle_beta   90.00
_cell.angle_gamma   90.00
#
_symmetry.space_group_name_H-M   'P 1'
#
loop_
_entity.id
_entity.type
_entity.pdbx_description
1 polymer ?
#
loop_
_entity_poly.entity_id
_entity_poly.type
_entity_poly.pdbx_seq_one_letter_code
_entity_poly.pdbx_strand_id
1 'polypeptide(L)'
;MILKIGVCWFDETKVGSSGWCSVAGSQSRRITGISELESSVFWVTNLNYFEYKNLNLVRTPNIVDEQFFRSKLSVLAQEIGTNETPDVLCQKLSSILHGVHLLGITNLGMSDNSLASYRYTNAMQSVLLKQEWRSQPKGNQASMIIEAIKQSTQENQAMTGKFVPKGSKATQFIFPRGSYAKWILSQKYPLNNNWRPLNFKENKETIIGFEDGSKIRGTDAVIDKLKNMSETNAGILKVSVLSTDESYVNHSKFGAGANNMIRCWATIPEIIEISKYSKVSIMNGFHTESGHLDLPEILIPDESEYSLSKGLLLENAWVALSSPLYVKGYNNVSAIGAYMRAYDRIMCGRAAGSFSRHGFVIGSYGTGRIVSYVKSGEEHVAKELAFKNKLLPLMRFMGE
;
A
#
# COMPACT_ATOMS: atom_id res chain seq x y z
N MET A 1 31.95 5.12 -5.72
CA MET A 1 31.79 3.91 -4.90
C MET A 1 30.36 3.92 -4.39
N ILE A 2 29.59 2.85 -4.59
CA ILE A 2 28.19 2.79 -4.14
C ILE A 2 28.16 2.64 -2.62
N LEU A 3 27.36 3.46 -1.93
CA LEU A 3 27.18 3.37 -0.49
C LEU A 3 26.60 2.00 -0.10
N LYS A 4 27.21 1.34 0.88
CA LYS A 4 26.73 0.05 1.36
C LYS A 4 25.54 0.23 2.31
N ILE A 5 24.60 -0.71 2.23
CA ILE A 5 23.47 -0.78 3.15
C ILE A 5 23.80 -1.83 4.22
N GLY A 6 23.69 -1.42 5.48
CA GLY A 6 23.82 -2.29 6.64
C GLY A 6 22.49 -2.44 7.37
N VAL A 7 22.37 -3.51 8.13
CA VAL A 7 21.29 -3.69 9.10
C VAL A 7 21.91 -3.78 10.48
N CYS A 8 21.24 -3.18 11.47
CA CYS A 8 21.57 -3.32 12.87
C CYS A 8 20.32 -3.75 13.65
N TRP A 9 20.41 -4.91 14.30
CA TRP A 9 19.35 -5.46 15.13
C TRP A 9 19.75 -5.35 16.60
N PHE A 10 19.17 -4.38 17.31
CA PHE A 10 19.39 -4.19 18.74
C PHE A 10 18.65 -5.24 19.56
N ASP A 11 19.29 -5.70 20.62
CA ASP A 11 18.69 -6.63 21.59
C ASP A 11 17.59 -5.91 22.40
N GLU A 12 17.86 -4.68 22.81
CA GLU A 12 16.93 -3.81 23.56
C GLU A 12 16.71 -2.50 22.81
N THR A 13 15.58 -2.38 22.11
CA THR A 13 15.26 -1.24 21.25
C THR A 13 15.12 0.10 21.99
N LYS A 14 14.75 0.07 23.28
CA LYS A 14 14.60 1.30 24.09
C LYS A 14 15.92 1.99 24.40
N VAL A 15 17.02 1.22 24.46
CA VAL A 15 18.34 1.73 24.85
C VAL A 15 19.26 1.81 23.63
N GLY A 16 19.11 0.89 22.66
CA GLY A 16 19.98 0.86 21.48
C GLY A 16 21.45 0.61 21.82
N SER A 17 21.70 -0.17 22.89
CA SER A 17 23.04 -0.50 23.36
C SER A 17 23.64 -1.64 22.53
N SER A 18 23.41 -2.89 22.93
CA SER A 18 23.97 -4.06 22.25
C SER A 18 23.09 -4.57 21.12
N GLY A 19 23.72 -5.21 20.14
CA GLY A 19 23.02 -5.84 19.04
C GLY A 19 23.93 -6.54 18.06
N TRP A 20 23.35 -6.97 16.94
CA TRP A 20 24.05 -7.57 15.81
C TRP A 20 23.96 -6.68 14.59
N CYS A 21 25.07 -6.51 13.88
CA CYS A 21 25.10 -5.75 12.64
C CYS A 21 25.77 -6.52 11.50
N SER A 22 25.33 -6.26 10.27
CA SER A 22 25.89 -6.82 9.04
C SER A 22 25.79 -5.79 7.93
N VAL A 23 26.78 -5.78 7.03
CA VAL A 23 26.87 -4.84 5.91
C VAL A 23 26.80 -5.61 4.60
N ALA A 24 25.81 -5.33 3.76
CA ALA A 24 25.67 -5.91 2.43
C ALA A 24 25.75 -7.45 2.39
N GLY A 25 25.22 -8.13 3.42
CA GLY A 25 25.25 -9.59 3.53
C GLY A 25 26.56 -10.18 4.07
N SER A 26 27.48 -9.34 4.58
CA SER A 26 28.69 -9.82 5.26
C SER A 26 28.34 -10.62 6.51
N GLN A 27 29.31 -11.42 6.99
CA GLN A 27 29.20 -12.05 8.30
C GLN A 27 28.83 -11.01 9.37
N SER A 28 27.85 -11.35 10.19
CA SER A 28 27.37 -10.47 11.26
C SER A 28 28.40 -10.38 12.39
N ARG A 29 28.47 -9.21 13.02
CA ARG A 29 29.28 -8.98 14.22
C ARG A 29 28.43 -8.40 15.34
N ARG A 30 28.84 -8.65 16.58
CA ARG A 30 28.24 -8.02 17.75
C ARG A 30 28.70 -6.56 17.84
N ILE A 31 27.84 -5.70 18.36
CA ILE A 31 28.16 -4.35 18.80
C ILE A 31 27.73 -4.15 20.25
N THR A 32 28.39 -3.24 20.95
CA THR A 32 28.04 -2.82 22.31
C THR A 32 27.31 -1.48 22.35
N GLY A 33 27.29 -0.73 21.24
CA GLY A 33 26.63 0.56 21.12
C GLY A 33 26.51 1.06 19.69
N ILE A 34 25.60 2.02 19.48
CA ILE A 34 25.41 2.75 18.21
C ILE A 34 26.71 3.39 17.70
N SER A 35 27.61 3.81 18.59
CA SER A 35 28.89 4.43 18.24
C SER A 35 29.82 3.53 17.42
N GLU A 36 29.60 2.22 17.42
CA GLU A 36 30.37 1.27 16.60
C GLU A 36 29.85 1.13 15.16
N LEU A 37 28.75 1.82 14.81
CA LEU A 37 28.19 1.82 13.46
C LEU A 37 28.97 2.81 12.57
N GLU A 38 29.63 2.29 11.54
CA GLU A 38 30.47 3.07 10.63
C GLU A 38 29.66 4.14 9.88
N SER A 39 30.18 5.37 9.83
CA SER A 39 29.53 6.49 9.12
C SER A 39 29.52 6.35 7.59
N SER A 40 30.37 5.49 7.04
CA SER A 40 30.44 5.16 5.61
C SER A 40 29.38 4.13 5.17
N VAL A 41 28.54 3.66 6.09
CA VAL A 41 27.46 2.69 5.83
C VAL A 41 26.12 3.35 6.18
N PHE A 42 25.11 3.07 5.36
CA PHE A 42 23.74 3.45 5.64
C PHE A 42 23.03 2.32 6.40
N TRP A 43 22.68 2.56 7.65
CA TRP A 43 22.18 1.56 8.60
C TRP A 43 20.67 1.63 8.73
N VAL A 44 20.00 0.50 8.49
CA VAL A 44 18.59 0.31 8.83
C VAL A 44 18.50 -0.48 10.12
N THR A 45 17.74 0.03 11.09
CA THR A 45 17.66 -0.55 12.44
C THR A 45 16.33 -1.24 12.69
N ASN A 46 16.23 -2.11 13.70
CA ASN A 46 14.95 -2.66 14.18
C ASN A 46 14.18 -1.71 15.12
N LEU A 47 14.62 -0.45 15.24
CA LEU A 47 13.95 0.57 16.05
C LEU A 47 12.68 1.04 15.33
N ASN A 48 11.58 1.17 16.08
CA ASN A 48 10.42 1.88 15.54
C ASN A 48 10.66 3.40 15.52
N TYR A 49 9.81 4.16 14.83
CA TYR A 49 9.98 5.62 14.70
C TYR A 49 10.05 6.37 16.04
N PHE A 50 9.31 5.91 17.06
CA PHE A 50 9.31 6.54 18.38
C PHE A 50 10.64 6.31 19.11
N GLU A 51 11.15 5.08 19.11
CA GLU A 51 12.45 4.73 19.70
C GLU A 51 13.60 5.44 18.97
N TYR A 52 13.60 5.40 17.64
CA TYR A 52 14.54 6.13 16.79
C TYR A 52 14.61 7.62 17.14
N LYS A 53 13.44 8.26 17.36
CA LYS A 53 13.36 9.66 17.77
C LYS A 53 13.85 9.88 19.19
N ASN A 54 13.49 9.02 20.13
CA ASN A 54 13.89 9.15 21.54
C ASN A 54 15.40 8.98 21.74
N LEU A 55 16.03 8.12 20.94
CA LEU A 55 17.48 7.97 20.91
C LEU A 55 18.18 9.10 20.13
N ASN A 56 17.44 10.13 19.69
CA ASN A 56 17.93 11.31 18.96
C ASN A 56 18.68 10.96 17.66
N LEU A 57 18.39 9.79 17.07
CA LEU A 57 19.05 9.31 15.85
C LEU A 57 18.61 10.08 14.60
N VAL A 58 17.56 10.90 14.69
CA VAL A 58 17.15 11.87 13.66
C VAL A 58 18.30 12.81 13.25
N ARG A 59 19.28 13.03 14.15
CA ARG A 59 20.46 13.85 13.86
C ARG A 59 21.60 13.08 13.20
N THR A 60 21.47 11.77 13.05
CA THR A 60 22.47 10.87 12.47
C THR A 60 21.98 10.38 11.11
N PRO A 61 22.33 11.07 10.01
CA PRO A 61 21.66 10.90 8.72
C PRO A 61 21.87 9.52 8.06
N ASN A 62 22.88 8.77 8.50
CA ASN A 62 23.17 7.43 7.99
C ASN A 62 22.53 6.30 8.83
N ILE A 63 21.69 6.61 9.82
CA ILE A 63 20.96 5.62 10.62
C ILE A 63 19.47 5.91 10.51
N VAL A 64 18.66 4.89 10.21
CA VAL A 64 17.21 5.02 10.03
C VAL A 64 16.43 3.92 10.73
N ASP A 65 15.15 4.18 10.97
CA ASP A 65 14.22 3.24 11.60
C ASP A 65 13.81 2.06 10.69
N GLU A 66 13.14 1.08 11.28
CA GLU A 66 12.78 -0.21 10.67
C GLU A 66 11.91 -0.10 9.41
N GLN A 67 11.28 1.05 9.15
CA GLN A 67 10.33 1.23 8.04
C GLN A 67 10.91 2.02 6.86
N PHE A 68 12.23 2.29 6.84
CA PHE A 68 12.83 3.08 5.76
C PHE A 68 12.54 2.52 4.35
N PHE A 69 12.67 1.20 4.18
CA PHE A 69 12.31 0.47 2.96
C PHE A 69 10.83 0.03 2.92
N ARG A 70 9.94 0.81 3.55
CA ARG A 70 8.47 0.61 3.62
C ARG A 70 8.00 -0.54 4.52
N SER A 71 8.56 -1.74 4.37
CA SER A 71 8.20 -2.90 5.18
C SER A 71 9.12 -2.99 6.40
N LYS A 72 8.51 -3.20 7.57
CA LYS A 72 9.24 -3.33 8.85
C LYS A 72 10.22 -4.49 8.78
N LEU A 73 11.41 -4.34 9.38
CA LEU A 73 12.37 -5.43 9.49
C LEU A 73 11.77 -6.67 10.16
N SER A 74 10.94 -6.48 11.19
CA SER A 74 10.19 -7.55 11.85
C SER A 74 9.27 -8.31 10.89
N VAL A 75 8.56 -7.60 10.00
CA VAL A 75 7.69 -8.24 8.99
C VAL A 75 8.53 -9.00 7.96
N LEU A 76 9.65 -8.43 7.49
CA LEU A 76 10.55 -9.12 6.56
C LEU A 76 11.15 -10.38 7.20
N ALA A 77 11.52 -10.34 8.48
CA ALA A 77 11.99 -11.49 9.23
C ALA A 77 10.93 -12.61 9.27
N GLN A 78 9.67 -12.26 9.51
CA GLN A 78 8.55 -13.19 9.53
C GLN A 78 8.24 -13.79 8.15
N GLU A 79 8.47 -13.04 7.07
CA GLU A 79 8.33 -13.51 5.67
C GLU A 79 9.43 -14.47 5.24
N ILE A 80 10.67 -14.23 5.68
CA ILE A 80 11.80 -15.15 5.45
C ILE A 80 11.55 -16.49 6.15
N GLY A 81 10.63 -16.52 7.13
CA GLY A 81 10.13 -17.75 7.73
C GLY A 81 11.12 -18.41 8.67
N THR A 82 12.00 -17.61 9.27
CA THR A 82 13.17 -18.11 9.96
C THR A 82 13.06 -17.98 11.48
N ASN A 83 13.20 -19.10 12.20
CA ASN A 83 13.58 -19.14 13.62
C ASN A 83 15.08 -18.88 13.81
N GLU A 84 15.67 -18.07 12.92
CA GLU A 84 17.11 -17.84 12.90
C GLU A 84 17.51 -16.94 14.06
N THR A 85 18.75 -17.12 14.51
CA THR A 85 19.35 -16.25 15.50
C THR A 85 19.54 -14.83 14.91
N PRO A 86 19.55 -13.77 15.75
CA PRO A 86 19.63 -12.40 15.28
C PRO A 86 20.82 -12.09 14.36
N ASP A 87 21.95 -12.80 14.51
CA ASP A 87 23.12 -12.68 13.64
C ASP A 87 22.82 -13.12 12.21
N VAL A 88 22.21 -14.30 12.01
CA VAL A 88 21.86 -14.79 10.67
C VAL A 88 20.76 -13.93 10.05
N LEU A 89 19.79 -13.50 10.85
CA LEU A 89 18.72 -12.60 10.39
C LEU A 89 19.30 -11.28 9.89
N CYS A 90 20.22 -10.67 10.66
CA CYS A 90 20.85 -9.41 10.29
C CYS A 90 21.63 -9.51 8.97
N GLN A 91 22.33 -10.63 8.76
CA GLN A 91 23.03 -10.92 7.50
C GLN A 91 22.07 -11.02 6.31
N LYS A 92 20.98 -11.78 6.45
CA LYS A 92 19.98 -11.94 5.37
C LYS A 92 19.32 -10.61 5.04
N LEU A 93 18.88 -9.85 6.05
CA LEU A 93 18.23 -8.56 5.86
C LEU A 93 19.17 -7.53 5.22
N SER A 94 20.43 -7.45 5.65
CA SER A 94 21.39 -6.50 5.06
C SER A 94 21.67 -6.83 3.58
N SER A 95 21.75 -8.12 3.24
CA SER A 95 21.86 -8.57 1.84
C SER A 95 20.64 -8.15 1.01
N ILE A 96 19.43 -8.40 1.53
CA ILE A 96 18.18 -8.07 0.84
C ILE A 96 18.08 -6.56 0.58
N LEU A 97 18.27 -5.74 1.62
CA LEU A 97 18.14 -4.28 1.51
C LEU A 97 19.25 -3.67 0.65
N HIS A 98 20.47 -4.20 0.71
CA HIS A 98 21.53 -3.78 -0.21
C HIS A 98 21.19 -4.13 -1.66
N GLY A 99 20.62 -5.31 -1.90
CA GLY A 99 20.10 -5.70 -3.22
C GLY A 99 19.03 -4.74 -3.75
N VAL A 100 18.10 -4.27 -2.90
CA VAL A 100 17.11 -3.24 -3.30
C VAL A 100 17.81 -1.97 -3.78
N HIS A 101 18.80 -1.48 -3.00
CA HIS A 101 19.54 -0.27 -3.34
C HIS A 101 20.32 -0.41 -4.66
N LEU A 102 21.00 -1.54 -4.86
CA LEU A 102 21.71 -1.84 -6.11
C LEU A 102 20.76 -1.87 -7.31
N LEU A 103 19.62 -2.54 -7.19
CA LEU A 103 18.62 -2.57 -8.26
C LEU A 103 18.11 -1.16 -8.60
N GLY A 104 17.87 -0.32 -7.59
CA GLY A 104 17.44 1.06 -7.77
C GLY A 104 18.50 1.93 -8.47
N ILE A 105 19.77 1.82 -8.07
CA ILE A 105 20.86 2.58 -8.70
C ILE A 105 21.05 2.14 -10.16
N THR A 106 21.19 0.83 -10.39
CA THR A 106 21.56 0.30 -11.71
C THR A 106 20.45 0.45 -12.75
N ASN A 107 19.18 0.39 -12.33
CA ASN A 107 18.06 0.30 -13.27
C ASN A 107 17.10 1.50 -13.25
N LEU A 108 17.07 2.29 -12.18
CA LEU A 108 16.12 3.41 -12.02
C LEU A 108 16.79 4.78 -11.95
N GLY A 109 18.13 4.84 -12.06
CA GLY A 109 18.88 6.09 -11.96
C GLY A 109 18.88 6.69 -10.55
N MET A 110 18.63 5.88 -9.52
CA MET A 110 18.80 6.32 -8.13
C MET A 110 20.28 6.57 -7.83
N SER A 111 20.54 7.35 -6.78
CA SER A 111 21.92 7.63 -6.33
C SER A 111 22.02 7.49 -4.81
N ASP A 112 23.22 7.52 -4.25
CA ASP A 112 23.38 7.49 -2.79
C ASP A 112 22.72 8.71 -2.11
N ASN A 113 22.66 9.85 -2.79
CA ASN A 113 21.93 11.04 -2.31
C ASN A 113 20.43 10.77 -2.14
N SER A 114 19.87 9.78 -2.85
CA SER A 114 18.49 9.35 -2.67
C SER A 114 18.21 8.86 -1.25
N LEU A 115 19.21 8.30 -0.56
CA LEU A 115 19.08 7.80 0.82
C LEU A 115 18.93 8.91 1.87
N ALA A 116 19.22 10.16 1.53
CA ALA A 116 18.94 11.32 2.40
C ALA A 116 17.43 11.62 2.53
N SER A 117 16.58 10.96 1.75
CA SER A 117 15.12 11.07 1.86
C SER A 117 14.62 10.48 3.18
N TYR A 118 13.45 10.92 3.66
CA TYR A 118 12.85 10.35 4.87
C TYR A 118 12.53 8.83 4.74
N ARG A 119 12.11 8.39 3.55
CA ARG A 119 11.87 6.98 3.21
C ARG A 119 12.40 6.67 1.82
N TYR A 120 12.70 5.39 1.57
CA TYR A 120 13.05 4.92 0.23
C TYR A 120 11.92 5.15 -0.78
N THR A 121 10.66 5.08 -0.34
CA THR A 121 9.51 5.46 -1.18
C THR A 121 9.56 6.91 -1.65
N ASN A 122 9.99 7.86 -0.79
CA ASN A 122 10.14 9.26 -1.19
C ASN A 122 11.25 9.44 -2.22
N ALA A 123 12.33 8.69 -2.07
CA ALA A 123 13.40 8.62 -3.06
C ALA A 123 12.90 8.05 -4.41
N MET A 124 12.10 6.99 -4.40
CA MET A 124 11.53 6.43 -5.64
C MET A 124 10.57 7.40 -6.32
N GLN A 125 9.82 8.22 -5.57
CA GLN A 125 8.96 9.23 -6.15
C GLN A 125 9.72 10.25 -7.01
N SER A 126 10.98 10.58 -6.69
CA SER A 126 11.73 11.57 -7.47
C SER A 126 12.20 11.03 -8.82
N VAL A 127 12.37 9.71 -8.95
CA VAL A 127 12.84 9.06 -10.19
C VAL A 127 11.71 8.46 -11.03
N LEU A 128 10.61 8.00 -10.43
CA LEU A 128 9.53 7.31 -11.16
C LEU A 128 8.44 8.24 -11.70
N LEU A 129 8.13 9.33 -11.00
CA LEU A 129 6.98 10.16 -11.36
C LEU A 129 7.37 11.18 -12.43
N LYS A 130 7.07 10.87 -13.69
CA LYS A 130 7.16 11.80 -14.81
C LYS A 130 6.34 13.08 -14.53
N GLN A 131 6.78 14.22 -15.06
CA GLN A 131 6.16 15.53 -14.76
C GLN A 131 4.66 15.56 -15.13
N GLU A 132 4.28 14.85 -16.19
CA GLU A 132 2.91 14.72 -16.67
C GLU A 132 2.02 14.09 -15.61
N TRP A 133 2.49 13.03 -14.93
CA TRP A 133 1.78 12.34 -13.85
C TRP A 133 1.64 13.18 -12.57
N ARG A 134 2.44 14.25 -12.45
CA ARG A 134 2.44 15.19 -11.32
C ARG A 134 1.71 16.50 -11.60
N SER A 135 1.27 16.72 -12.85
CA SER A 135 0.61 17.98 -13.18
C SER A 135 -0.79 18.05 -12.56
N GLN A 136 -1.10 19.18 -11.93
CA GLN A 136 -2.44 19.37 -11.39
C GLN A 136 -3.44 19.54 -12.54
N PRO A 137 -4.70 19.10 -12.37
CA PRO A 137 -5.79 19.48 -13.27
C PRO A 137 -5.82 21.00 -13.48
N LYS A 138 -6.07 21.44 -14.72
CA LYS A 138 -6.14 22.86 -15.08
C LYS A 138 -7.57 23.23 -15.53
N GLY A 139 -7.88 24.52 -15.52
CA GLY A 139 -9.16 25.06 -16.00
C GLY A 139 -10.20 25.33 -14.89
N ASN A 140 -11.39 25.77 -15.30
CA ASN A 140 -12.41 26.32 -14.38
C ASN A 140 -12.94 25.30 -13.34
N GLN A 141 -12.76 24.01 -13.58
CA GLN A 141 -13.21 22.94 -12.67
C GLN A 141 -12.06 22.29 -11.89
N ALA A 142 -10.84 22.83 -12.00
CA ALA A 142 -9.63 22.23 -11.41
C ALA A 142 -9.76 21.94 -9.90
N SER A 143 -10.33 22.88 -9.14
CA SER A 143 -10.53 22.71 -7.68
C SER A 143 -11.44 21.51 -7.37
N MET A 144 -12.54 21.35 -8.11
CA MET A 144 -13.47 20.23 -7.94
C MET A 144 -12.84 18.90 -8.35
N ILE A 145 -12.03 18.88 -9.42
CA ILE A 145 -11.32 17.68 -9.85
C ILE A 145 -10.26 17.29 -8.81
N ILE A 146 -9.49 18.24 -8.29
CA ILE A 146 -8.51 18.00 -7.21
C ILE A 146 -9.20 17.40 -5.98
N GLU A 147 -10.34 17.95 -5.58
CA GLU A 147 -11.12 17.40 -4.46
C GLU A 147 -11.66 15.99 -4.75
N ALA A 148 -12.13 15.73 -5.97
CA ALA A 148 -12.58 14.41 -6.40
C ALA A 148 -11.45 13.37 -6.34
N ILE A 149 -10.24 13.73 -6.78
CA ILE A 149 -9.04 12.87 -6.70
C ILE A 149 -8.66 12.64 -5.23
N LYS A 150 -8.64 13.70 -4.41
CA LYS A 150 -8.33 13.63 -2.97
C LYS A 150 -9.26 12.69 -2.23
N GLN A 151 -10.57 12.87 -2.42
CA GLN A 151 -11.57 11.98 -1.83
C GLN A 151 -11.43 10.54 -2.32
N SER A 152 -11.08 10.31 -3.57
CA SER A 152 -10.96 8.95 -4.13
C SER A 152 -9.71 8.19 -3.66
N THR A 153 -8.70 8.91 -3.13
CA THR A 153 -7.38 8.31 -2.82
C THR A 153 -7.37 7.43 -1.57
N GLN A 154 -8.21 7.68 -0.56
CA GLN A 154 -8.30 6.95 0.72
C GLN A 154 -7.35 5.75 0.86
N GLU A 155 -6.21 5.89 1.54
CA GLU A 155 -5.14 4.90 1.44
C GLU A 155 -5.49 3.51 1.97
N ASN A 156 -6.25 3.45 3.07
CA ASN A 156 -6.60 2.21 3.73
C ASN A 156 -8.10 2.18 4.09
N GLN A 157 -8.62 0.98 4.25
CA GLN A 157 -9.92 0.74 4.84
C GLN A 157 -9.76 0.36 6.32
N ALA A 158 -10.49 1.04 7.19
CA ALA A 158 -10.59 0.69 8.60
C ALA A 158 -11.86 -0.13 8.89
N MET A 159 -11.79 -1.02 9.87
CA MET A 159 -12.99 -1.66 10.41
C MET A 159 -13.87 -0.66 11.16
N THR A 160 -15.18 -0.87 11.10
CA THR A 160 -16.14 -0.17 11.95
C THR A 160 -17.06 -1.17 12.65
N GLY A 161 -17.39 -0.92 13.92
CA GLY A 161 -18.60 -1.46 14.55
C GLY A 161 -18.55 -2.87 15.14
N LYS A 162 -17.48 -3.67 14.97
CA LYS A 162 -17.36 -4.97 15.66
C LYS A 162 -16.41 -4.94 16.84
N PHE A 163 -16.79 -5.63 17.91
CA PHE A 163 -15.94 -5.91 19.06
C PHE A 163 -14.85 -6.92 18.69
N VAL A 164 -13.61 -6.65 19.09
CA VAL A 164 -12.49 -7.58 18.96
C VAL A 164 -12.59 -8.62 20.08
N PRO A 165 -12.72 -9.92 19.77
CA PRO A 165 -12.81 -10.95 20.80
C PRO A 165 -11.60 -10.93 21.73
N LYS A 166 -11.85 -11.14 23.04
CA LYS A 166 -10.77 -11.18 24.04
C LYS A 166 -9.77 -12.28 23.69
N GLY A 167 -8.48 -11.95 23.79
CA GLY A 167 -7.38 -12.88 23.49
C GLY A 167 -7.02 -12.99 22.00
N SER A 168 -7.73 -12.30 21.10
CA SER A 168 -7.31 -12.20 19.70
C SER A 168 -6.10 -11.29 19.54
N LYS A 169 -5.18 -11.67 18.64
CA LYS A 169 -4.01 -10.87 18.24
C LYS A 169 -4.19 -10.32 16.84
N ALA A 170 -3.80 -9.05 16.64
CA ALA A 170 -3.74 -8.44 15.30
C ALA A 170 -2.68 -9.16 14.47
N THR A 171 -3.11 -9.90 13.46
CA THR A 171 -2.27 -10.73 12.60
C THR A 171 -2.32 -10.18 11.18
N GLN A 172 -1.16 -9.98 10.57
CA GLN A 172 -1.05 -9.49 9.20
C GLN A 172 -0.94 -10.65 8.22
N PHE A 173 -1.61 -10.52 7.09
CA PHE A 173 -1.49 -11.42 5.94
C PHE A 173 -1.24 -10.56 4.71
N ILE A 174 -0.23 -10.93 3.91
CA ILE A 174 0.34 -10.03 2.88
C ILE A 174 0.32 -10.75 1.54
N PHE A 175 -0.04 -10.05 0.45
CA PHE A 175 0.14 -10.63 -0.87
C PHE A 175 1.63 -10.75 -1.22
N PRO A 176 2.07 -11.83 -1.90
CA PRO A 176 3.44 -11.92 -2.41
C PRO A 176 3.80 -10.67 -3.21
N ARG A 177 4.85 -9.95 -2.81
CA ARG A 177 5.12 -8.58 -3.27
C ARG A 177 5.26 -8.47 -4.78
N GLY A 178 6.03 -9.36 -5.40
CA GLY A 178 6.24 -9.36 -6.85
C GLY A 178 4.96 -9.61 -7.62
N SER A 179 4.23 -10.69 -7.30
CA SER A 179 2.96 -11.02 -7.96
C SER A 179 1.88 -9.95 -7.73
N TYR A 180 1.84 -9.35 -6.53
CA TYR A 180 0.92 -8.25 -6.24
C TYR A 180 1.27 -7.00 -7.05
N ALA A 181 2.56 -6.66 -7.12
CA ALA A 181 3.04 -5.55 -7.93
C ALA A 181 2.75 -5.76 -9.42
N LYS A 182 2.89 -7.00 -9.91
CA LYS A 182 2.54 -7.39 -11.29
C LYS A 182 1.08 -7.10 -11.57
N TRP A 183 0.21 -7.55 -10.68
CA TRP A 183 -1.21 -7.31 -10.81
C TRP A 183 -1.54 -5.81 -10.75
N ILE A 184 -1.06 -5.07 -9.75
CA ILE A 184 -1.45 -3.67 -9.58
C ILE A 184 -0.87 -2.79 -10.71
N LEU A 185 0.41 -2.93 -11.05
CA LEU A 185 1.05 -2.12 -12.10
C LEU A 185 0.51 -2.42 -13.50
N SER A 186 -0.08 -3.61 -13.71
CA SER A 186 -0.74 -3.96 -14.98
C SER A 186 -2.10 -3.32 -15.19
N GLN A 187 -2.69 -2.66 -14.18
CA GLN A 187 -3.98 -2.02 -14.33
C GLN A 187 -3.93 -0.80 -15.27
N LYS A 188 -5.10 -0.33 -15.70
CA LYS A 188 -5.23 0.93 -16.45
C LYS A 188 -5.34 2.12 -15.49
N TYR A 189 -4.67 3.21 -15.84
CA TYR A 189 -4.56 4.42 -15.04
C TYR A 189 -4.85 5.66 -15.87
N PRO A 190 -5.30 6.77 -15.23
CA PRO A 190 -5.39 8.06 -15.89
C PRO A 190 -4.00 8.55 -16.29
N LEU A 191 -3.74 8.69 -17.60
CA LEU A 191 -2.41 9.01 -18.12
C LEU A 191 -2.17 10.52 -18.33
N ASN A 192 -3.22 11.32 -18.33
CA ASN A 192 -3.13 12.77 -18.51
C ASN A 192 -4.11 13.53 -17.60
N ASN A 193 -3.92 14.85 -17.49
CA ASN A 193 -4.69 15.73 -16.61
C ASN A 193 -5.76 16.56 -17.33
N ASN A 194 -6.13 16.18 -18.55
CA ASN A 194 -7.18 16.83 -19.33
C ASN A 194 -8.54 16.23 -19.00
N TRP A 195 -9.05 16.59 -17.83
CA TRP A 195 -10.34 16.12 -17.34
C TRP A 195 -11.50 16.84 -18.02
N ARG A 196 -12.51 16.08 -18.43
CA ARG A 196 -13.75 16.57 -19.04
C ARG A 196 -14.96 16.15 -18.21
N PRO A 197 -16.03 16.97 -18.14
CA PRO A 197 -17.27 16.59 -17.46
C PRO A 197 -17.86 15.31 -18.03
N LEU A 198 -18.38 14.46 -17.14
CA LEU A 198 -19.13 13.26 -17.47
C LEU A 198 -20.53 13.35 -16.85
N ASN A 199 -21.56 13.35 -17.70
CA ASN A 199 -22.95 13.39 -17.26
C ASN A 199 -23.64 12.06 -17.60
N PHE A 200 -24.34 11.47 -16.63
CA PHE A 200 -25.08 10.21 -16.85
C PHE A 200 -26.48 10.47 -17.42
N LYS A 201 -27.16 11.52 -16.93
CA LYS A 201 -28.40 12.10 -17.45
C LYS A 201 -28.47 13.58 -17.06
N GLU A 202 -29.09 14.43 -17.87
CA GLU A 202 -29.40 15.80 -17.47
C GLU A 202 -30.29 15.78 -16.22
N ASN A 203 -29.79 16.35 -15.11
CA ASN A 203 -30.52 16.58 -13.87
C ASN A 203 -31.19 15.35 -13.23
N LYS A 204 -30.72 14.13 -13.51
CA LYS A 204 -31.22 12.90 -12.88
C LYS A 204 -30.09 11.98 -12.40
N GLU A 205 -30.23 11.54 -11.16
CA GLU A 205 -29.35 10.53 -10.57
C GLU A 205 -29.59 9.14 -11.20
N THR A 206 -28.53 8.35 -11.31
CA THR A 206 -28.59 6.95 -11.74
C THR A 206 -28.34 6.04 -10.54
N ILE A 207 -29.36 5.28 -10.13
CA ILE A 207 -29.29 4.36 -8.99
C ILE A 207 -28.95 2.96 -9.49
N ILE A 208 -27.92 2.34 -8.90
CA ILE A 208 -27.45 0.99 -9.23
C ILE A 208 -27.13 0.18 -7.96
N GLY A 209 -26.97 -1.12 -8.14
CA GLY A 209 -26.40 -2.02 -7.14
C GLY A 209 -27.42 -2.98 -6.55
N PHE A 210 -27.34 -3.22 -5.23
CA PHE A 210 -28.21 -4.15 -4.51
C PHE A 210 -28.94 -3.45 -3.36
N GLU A 211 -30.21 -3.81 -3.17
CA GLU A 211 -31.05 -3.38 -2.06
C GLU A 211 -31.81 -4.62 -1.55
N ASP A 212 -31.75 -4.85 -0.23
CA ASP A 212 -32.42 -5.97 0.43
C ASP A 212 -32.18 -7.33 -0.26
N GLY A 213 -30.92 -7.61 -0.60
CA GLY A 213 -30.49 -8.84 -1.28
C GLY A 213 -30.87 -8.94 -2.76
N SER A 214 -31.59 -7.96 -3.32
CA SER A 214 -32.05 -7.95 -4.70
C SER A 214 -31.29 -6.93 -5.56
N LYS A 215 -30.91 -7.32 -6.78
CA LYS A 215 -30.24 -6.42 -7.72
C LYS A 215 -31.23 -5.39 -8.29
N ILE A 216 -30.87 -4.11 -8.24
CA ILE A 216 -31.69 -3.02 -8.78
C ILE A 216 -31.78 -3.12 -10.31
N ARG A 217 -32.98 -2.97 -10.87
CA ARG A 217 -33.22 -3.04 -12.31
C ARG A 217 -32.34 -2.05 -13.08
N GLY A 218 -31.68 -2.53 -14.13
CA GLY A 218 -30.80 -1.70 -14.98
C GLY A 218 -29.36 -1.57 -14.47
N THR A 219 -29.03 -2.14 -13.30
CA THR A 219 -27.65 -2.17 -12.76
C THR A 219 -26.66 -2.73 -13.77
N ASP A 220 -26.95 -3.90 -14.36
CA ASP A 220 -26.02 -4.55 -15.28
C ASP A 220 -25.70 -3.68 -16.51
N ALA A 221 -26.71 -3.03 -17.10
CA ALA A 221 -26.52 -2.13 -18.23
C ALA A 221 -25.63 -0.91 -17.89
N VAL A 222 -25.77 -0.34 -16.70
CA VAL A 222 -24.93 0.77 -16.25
C VAL A 222 -23.51 0.29 -15.95
N ILE A 223 -23.36 -0.87 -15.32
CA ILE A 223 -22.05 -1.48 -15.05
C ILE A 223 -21.31 -1.80 -16.34
N ASP A 224 -21.99 -2.35 -17.35
CA ASP A 224 -21.38 -2.64 -18.63
C ASP A 224 -20.98 -1.35 -19.38
N LYS A 225 -21.79 -0.29 -19.30
CA LYS A 225 -21.39 1.04 -19.78
C LYS A 225 -20.12 1.56 -19.09
N LEU A 226 -20.02 1.40 -17.76
CA LEU A 226 -18.84 1.81 -16.98
C LEU A 226 -17.60 0.97 -17.33
N LYS A 227 -17.74 -0.33 -17.54
CA LYS A 227 -16.66 -1.22 -17.98
C LYS A 227 -16.16 -0.84 -19.37
N ASN A 228 -17.07 -0.67 -20.33
CA ASN A 228 -16.72 -0.27 -21.70
C ASN A 228 -16.02 1.09 -21.71
N MET A 229 -16.48 2.04 -20.90
CA MET A 229 -15.79 3.32 -20.72
C MET A 229 -14.37 3.12 -20.16
N SER A 230 -14.19 2.21 -19.20
CA SER A 230 -12.90 1.90 -18.56
C SER A 230 -11.86 1.26 -19.50
N GLU A 231 -12.26 0.88 -20.72
CA GLU A 231 -11.32 0.37 -21.72
C GLU A 231 -10.40 1.47 -22.26
N THR A 232 -10.89 2.70 -22.33
CA THR A 232 -10.18 3.84 -22.93
C THR A 232 -10.15 5.09 -22.05
N ASN A 233 -11.01 5.16 -21.03
CA ASN A 233 -11.13 6.31 -20.15
C ASN A 233 -11.07 5.94 -18.67
N ALA A 234 -10.42 6.77 -17.88
CA ALA A 234 -10.55 6.80 -16.43
C ALA A 234 -11.64 7.81 -16.04
N GLY A 235 -12.53 7.45 -15.13
CA GLY A 235 -13.52 8.36 -14.54
C GLY A 235 -13.48 8.42 -13.01
N ILE A 236 -13.85 9.58 -12.47
CA ILE A 236 -14.13 9.78 -11.05
C ILE A 236 -15.54 10.37 -10.95
N LEU A 237 -16.44 9.66 -10.27
CA LEU A 237 -17.85 10.02 -10.24
C LEU A 237 -18.27 10.43 -8.84
N LYS A 238 -19.17 11.39 -8.79
CA LYS A 238 -19.82 11.81 -7.57
C LYS A 238 -20.90 10.78 -7.23
N VAL A 239 -20.82 10.22 -6.04
CA VAL A 239 -21.67 9.13 -5.57
C VAL A 239 -22.24 9.39 -4.19
N SER A 240 -23.39 8.77 -3.92
CA SER A 240 -23.94 8.59 -2.59
C SER A 240 -24.22 7.10 -2.37
N VAL A 241 -23.71 6.54 -1.26
CA VAL A 241 -24.03 5.17 -0.85
C VAL A 241 -25.27 5.23 0.04
N LEU A 242 -26.40 4.77 -0.49
CA LEU A 242 -27.71 4.89 0.15
C LEU A 242 -27.94 3.77 1.18
N SER A 243 -27.45 2.57 0.89
CA SER A 243 -27.46 1.43 1.82
C SER A 243 -26.35 0.44 1.45
N THR A 244 -25.95 -0.38 2.42
CA THR A 244 -24.94 -1.44 2.26
C THR A 244 -25.45 -2.68 2.96
N ASP A 245 -25.30 -3.84 2.33
CA ASP A 245 -25.63 -5.14 2.90
C ASP A 245 -24.90 -5.36 4.24
N GLU A 246 -25.62 -5.81 5.26
CA GLU A 246 -25.12 -5.98 6.64
C GLU A 246 -23.86 -6.85 6.72
N SER A 247 -23.72 -7.84 5.84
CA SER A 247 -22.55 -8.71 5.77
C SER A 247 -21.28 -7.94 5.39
N TYR A 248 -21.42 -6.80 4.72
CA TYR A 248 -20.34 -5.93 4.25
C TYR A 248 -20.14 -4.67 5.11
N VAL A 249 -21.17 -4.17 5.79
CA VAL A 249 -21.12 -2.90 6.56
C VAL A 249 -19.91 -2.79 7.49
N ASN A 250 -19.52 -3.89 8.14
CA ASN A 250 -18.47 -3.83 9.15
C ASN A 250 -17.04 -3.83 8.58
N HIS A 251 -16.84 -4.26 7.34
CA HIS A 251 -15.51 -4.39 6.74
C HIS A 251 -15.32 -3.60 5.44
N SER A 252 -16.41 -3.25 4.72
CA SER A 252 -16.34 -2.60 3.40
C SER A 252 -17.21 -1.35 3.29
N LYS A 253 -17.49 -0.68 4.42
CA LYS A 253 -18.22 0.60 4.44
C LYS A 253 -17.49 1.69 3.67
N PHE A 254 -18.16 2.28 2.69
CA PHE A 254 -17.57 3.36 1.90
C PHE A 254 -17.12 4.53 2.79
N GLY A 255 -15.86 4.96 2.61
CA GLY A 255 -15.25 6.04 3.39
C GLY A 255 -14.74 5.67 4.79
N ALA A 256 -14.93 4.44 5.28
CA ALA A 256 -14.38 4.06 6.58
C ALA A 256 -12.84 3.95 6.52
N GLY A 257 -12.16 4.76 7.32
CA GLY A 257 -10.71 4.95 7.27
C GLY A 257 -10.26 6.23 6.54
N ALA A 258 -11.19 7.03 6.01
CA ALA A 258 -10.88 8.38 5.54
C ALA A 258 -10.68 9.34 6.73
N ASN A 259 -9.58 10.09 6.75
CA ASN A 259 -9.27 11.06 7.81
C ASN A 259 -10.19 12.29 7.73
N ASN A 260 -11.19 12.39 8.62
CA ASN A 260 -12.05 13.56 8.82
C ASN A 260 -12.74 14.13 7.56
N MET A 261 -13.03 13.28 6.56
CA MET A 261 -13.59 13.71 5.28
C MET A 261 -14.73 12.79 4.86
N ILE A 262 -15.91 13.36 4.62
CA ILE A 262 -17.03 12.64 4.03
C ILE A 262 -16.73 12.43 2.55
N ARG A 263 -16.57 11.17 2.14
CA ARG A 263 -16.36 10.82 0.74
C ARG A 263 -17.68 10.88 -0.01
N CYS A 264 -17.69 11.58 -1.14
CA CYS A 264 -18.74 11.54 -2.15
C CYS A 264 -18.17 11.40 -3.56
N TRP A 265 -16.88 11.08 -3.71
CA TRP A 265 -16.23 10.78 -4.98
C TRP A 265 -15.53 9.43 -4.95
N ALA A 266 -15.69 8.67 -6.03
CA ALA A 266 -15.10 7.35 -6.20
C ALA A 266 -14.66 7.12 -7.66
N THR A 267 -13.63 6.30 -7.85
CA THR A 267 -13.18 5.91 -9.19
C THR A 267 -14.17 4.91 -9.81
N ILE A 268 -14.20 4.80 -11.14
CA ILE A 268 -15.07 3.81 -11.82
C ILE A 268 -14.86 2.37 -11.27
N PRO A 269 -13.62 1.85 -11.12
CA PRO A 269 -13.41 0.52 -10.55
C PRO A 269 -13.99 0.35 -9.15
N GLU A 270 -13.87 1.37 -8.29
CA GLU A 270 -14.43 1.35 -6.95
C GLU A 270 -15.95 1.32 -6.99
N ILE A 271 -16.58 2.11 -7.87
CA ILE A 271 -18.05 2.15 -8.04
C ILE A 271 -18.58 0.79 -8.50
N ILE A 272 -17.92 0.17 -9.47
CA ILE A 272 -18.26 -1.18 -9.93
C ILE A 272 -18.17 -2.17 -8.76
N GLU A 273 -17.13 -2.08 -7.92
CA GLU A 273 -16.99 -3.00 -6.78
C GLU A 273 -18.05 -2.77 -5.70
N ILE A 274 -18.21 -1.54 -5.21
CA ILE A 274 -19.15 -1.25 -4.11
C ILE A 274 -20.60 -1.53 -4.51
N SER A 275 -20.94 -1.39 -5.79
CA SER A 275 -22.27 -1.69 -6.31
C SER A 275 -22.67 -3.16 -6.18
N LYS A 276 -21.72 -4.08 -5.93
CA LYS A 276 -22.00 -5.51 -5.74
C LYS A 276 -22.69 -5.82 -4.40
N TYR A 277 -22.61 -4.89 -3.45
CA TYR A 277 -23.12 -5.09 -2.09
C TYR A 277 -23.75 -3.84 -1.50
N SER A 278 -23.93 -2.79 -2.29
CA SER A 278 -24.52 -1.52 -1.85
C SER A 278 -25.45 -0.93 -2.90
N LYS A 279 -26.43 -0.16 -2.45
CA LYS A 279 -27.23 0.73 -3.28
C LYS A 279 -26.50 2.05 -3.45
N VAL A 280 -26.19 2.41 -4.68
CA VAL A 280 -25.35 3.58 -5.01
C VAL A 280 -26.09 4.49 -5.96
N SER A 281 -26.20 5.76 -5.60
CA SER A 281 -26.61 6.84 -6.51
C SER A 281 -25.37 7.45 -7.17
N ILE A 282 -25.40 7.56 -8.50
CA ILE A 282 -24.38 8.21 -9.34
C ILE A 282 -24.97 9.50 -9.91
N MET A 283 -24.29 10.63 -9.67
CA MET A 283 -24.74 11.95 -10.12
C MET A 283 -24.03 12.38 -11.42
N ASN A 284 -22.84 12.98 -11.29
CA ASN A 284 -21.99 13.47 -12.36
C ASN A 284 -20.55 13.02 -12.11
N GLY A 285 -19.64 13.37 -13.00
CA GLY A 285 -18.26 12.95 -12.89
C GLY A 285 -17.30 13.76 -13.73
N PHE A 286 -16.06 13.32 -13.70
CA PHE A 286 -15.03 13.74 -14.62
C PHE A 286 -14.41 12.50 -15.25
N HIS A 287 -13.95 12.63 -16.49
CA HIS A 287 -13.19 11.59 -17.15
C HIS A 287 -11.98 12.13 -17.89
N THR A 288 -11.01 11.26 -18.10
CA THR A 288 -9.78 11.48 -18.85
C THR A 288 -9.38 10.19 -19.56
N GLU A 289 -8.40 10.26 -20.45
CA GLU A 289 -7.84 9.07 -21.11
C GLU A 289 -7.17 8.14 -20.09
N SER A 290 -7.34 6.83 -20.28
CA SER A 290 -6.64 5.81 -19.51
C SER A 290 -5.80 4.90 -20.37
N GLY A 291 -4.72 4.38 -19.80
CA GLY A 291 -3.89 3.35 -20.41
C GLY A 291 -2.94 2.72 -19.41
N HIS A 292 -1.99 1.95 -19.92
CA HIS A 292 -0.94 1.34 -19.10
C HIS A 292 0.17 2.35 -18.80
N LEU A 293 0.78 2.22 -17.62
CA LEU A 293 1.91 3.04 -17.25
C LEU A 293 3.14 2.62 -18.07
N ASP A 294 3.84 3.61 -18.62
CA ASP A 294 5.14 3.41 -19.24
C ASP A 294 6.21 3.35 -18.14
N LEU A 295 6.52 2.13 -17.69
CA LEU A 295 7.39 1.83 -16.55
C LEU A 295 8.75 1.30 -17.03
N PRO A 296 9.86 1.62 -16.32
CA PRO A 296 11.14 0.96 -16.54
C PRO A 296 11.03 -0.58 -16.46
N GLU A 297 11.79 -1.28 -17.30
CA GLU A 297 11.73 -2.74 -17.44
C GLU A 297 11.92 -3.49 -16.10
N ILE A 298 12.79 -3.01 -15.22
CA ILE A 298 13.02 -3.62 -13.90
C ILE A 298 11.76 -3.65 -13.02
N LEU A 299 10.79 -2.74 -13.26
CA LEU A 299 9.52 -2.70 -12.56
C LEU A 299 8.44 -3.57 -13.18
N ILE A 300 8.71 -4.14 -14.37
CA ILE A 300 7.84 -5.11 -15.02
C ILE A 300 8.18 -6.49 -14.42
N PRO A 301 7.24 -7.16 -13.73
CA PRO A 301 7.59 -8.40 -13.05
C PRO A 301 7.78 -9.57 -14.03
N ASP A 302 8.86 -10.30 -13.82
CA ASP A 302 9.33 -11.45 -14.59
C ASP A 302 9.52 -12.67 -13.65
N GLU A 303 10.28 -13.69 -14.08
CA GLU A 303 10.58 -14.87 -13.25
C GLU A 303 11.26 -14.54 -11.91
N SER A 304 11.93 -13.39 -11.80
CA SER A 304 12.55 -12.92 -10.56
C SER A 304 11.57 -12.21 -9.60
N GLU A 305 10.26 -12.22 -9.89
CA GLU A 305 9.22 -11.66 -9.01
C GLU A 305 9.21 -12.28 -7.60
N TYR A 306 9.81 -13.46 -7.42
CA TYR A 306 9.95 -14.14 -6.13
C TYR A 306 11.19 -13.70 -5.33
N SER A 307 12.09 -12.91 -5.91
CA SER A 307 13.21 -12.31 -5.17
C SER A 307 12.68 -11.31 -4.13
N LEU A 308 13.08 -11.46 -2.86
CA LEU A 308 12.69 -10.51 -1.81
C LEU A 308 13.18 -9.10 -2.09
N SER A 309 14.39 -8.93 -2.62
CA SER A 309 14.91 -7.61 -3.01
C SER A 309 14.10 -7.00 -4.14
N LYS A 310 13.81 -7.76 -5.21
CA LYS A 310 12.99 -7.23 -6.31
C LYS A 310 11.56 -6.97 -5.87
N GLY A 311 10.96 -7.86 -5.08
CA GLY A 311 9.63 -7.67 -4.51
C GLY A 311 9.53 -6.43 -3.63
N LEU A 312 10.55 -6.15 -2.81
CA LEU A 312 10.59 -4.96 -1.96
C LEU A 312 10.84 -3.67 -2.75
N LEU A 313 11.65 -3.73 -3.81
CA LEU A 313 11.78 -2.63 -4.77
C LEU A 313 10.43 -2.32 -5.43
N LEU A 314 9.74 -3.35 -5.93
CA LEU A 314 8.43 -3.24 -6.57
C LEU A 314 7.37 -2.68 -5.60
N GLU A 315 7.37 -3.12 -4.34
CA GLU A 315 6.49 -2.56 -3.30
C GLU A 315 6.75 -1.06 -3.11
N ASN A 316 8.00 -0.65 -2.97
CA ASN A 316 8.33 0.76 -2.84
C ASN A 316 7.95 1.56 -4.11
N ALA A 317 8.09 0.96 -5.30
CA ALA A 317 7.78 1.61 -6.57
C ALA A 317 6.28 1.94 -6.70
N TRP A 318 5.41 0.93 -6.56
CA TRP A 318 3.98 1.17 -6.70
C TRP A 318 3.45 2.05 -5.56
N VAL A 319 3.96 1.89 -4.34
CA VAL A 319 3.55 2.77 -3.23
C VAL A 319 3.99 4.21 -3.50
N ALA A 320 5.17 4.43 -4.09
CA ALA A 320 5.63 5.75 -4.52
C ALA A 320 4.67 6.38 -5.54
N LEU A 321 4.23 5.62 -6.54
CA LEU A 321 3.24 6.08 -7.52
C LEU A 321 1.89 6.43 -6.88
N SER A 322 1.54 5.74 -5.78
CA SER A 322 0.29 5.93 -5.04
C SER A 322 0.32 7.04 -3.99
N SER A 323 1.49 7.59 -3.70
CA SER A 323 1.69 8.51 -2.58
C SER A 323 1.27 9.95 -2.93
N PRO A 324 0.91 10.77 -1.92
CA PRO A 324 0.67 12.19 -2.12
C PRO A 324 1.88 12.90 -2.74
N LEU A 325 1.59 13.89 -3.60
CA LEU A 325 2.55 14.81 -4.19
C LEU A 325 2.72 16.02 -3.26
N TYR A 326 3.95 16.31 -2.85
CA TYR A 326 4.26 17.56 -2.18
C TYR A 326 4.47 18.67 -3.22
N VAL A 327 3.54 19.62 -3.33
CA VAL A 327 3.64 20.75 -4.26
C VAL A 327 3.39 22.05 -3.50
N LYS A 328 4.41 22.92 -3.44
CA LYS A 328 4.33 24.28 -2.86
C LYS A 328 3.68 24.33 -1.46
N GLY A 329 4.03 23.41 -0.56
CA GLY A 329 3.51 23.38 0.81
C GLY A 329 2.16 22.69 0.99
N TYR A 330 1.55 22.16 -0.08
CA TYR A 330 0.32 21.39 0.00
C TYR A 330 0.54 19.93 -0.41
N ASN A 331 -0.04 19.02 0.37
CA ASN A 331 -0.17 17.61 -0.01
C ASN A 331 -1.30 17.50 -1.03
N ASN A 332 -0.96 17.45 -2.31
CA ASN A 332 -1.89 17.09 -3.36
C ASN A 332 -1.79 15.58 -3.63
N VAL A 333 -2.72 15.02 -4.39
CA VAL A 333 -2.72 13.60 -4.77
C VAL A 333 -2.76 13.47 -6.29
N SER A 334 -2.12 12.45 -6.83
CA SER A 334 -2.20 12.16 -8.26
C SER A 334 -3.45 11.33 -8.56
N ALA A 335 -4.00 11.49 -9.75
CA ALA A 335 -5.10 10.64 -10.21
C ALA A 335 -4.68 9.17 -10.33
N ILE A 336 -3.41 8.91 -10.68
CA ILE A 336 -2.80 7.58 -10.66
C ILE A 336 -2.89 7.00 -9.25
N GLY A 337 -2.52 7.78 -8.23
CA GLY A 337 -2.60 7.32 -6.85
C GLY A 337 -4.02 7.05 -6.40
N ALA A 338 -5.00 7.87 -6.80
CA ALA A 338 -6.41 7.59 -6.54
C ALA A 338 -6.85 6.24 -7.12
N TYR A 339 -6.49 5.96 -8.36
CA TYR A 339 -6.79 4.68 -9.03
C TYR A 339 -6.05 3.51 -8.39
N MET A 340 -4.76 3.66 -8.12
CA MET A 340 -3.93 2.61 -7.53
C MET A 340 -4.43 2.20 -6.14
N ARG A 341 -4.81 3.18 -5.31
CA ARG A 341 -5.41 2.93 -4.01
C ARG A 341 -6.80 2.31 -4.12
N ALA A 342 -7.61 2.71 -5.11
CA ALA A 342 -8.89 2.06 -5.36
C ALA A 342 -8.72 0.57 -5.72
N TYR A 343 -7.83 0.24 -6.67
CA TYR A 343 -7.52 -1.15 -7.00
C TYR A 343 -7.03 -1.93 -5.78
N ASP A 344 -6.08 -1.37 -5.03
CA ASP A 344 -5.55 -1.98 -3.81
C ASP A 344 -6.65 -2.26 -2.76
N ARG A 345 -7.55 -1.30 -2.51
CA ARG A 345 -8.71 -1.50 -1.62
C ARG A 345 -9.65 -2.59 -2.13
N ILE A 346 -9.88 -2.68 -3.44
CA ILE A 346 -10.75 -3.72 -4.04
C ILE A 346 -10.13 -5.10 -3.82
N MET A 347 -8.85 -5.28 -4.15
CA MET A 347 -8.19 -6.58 -4.04
C MET A 347 -8.05 -7.03 -2.58
N CYS A 348 -7.58 -6.13 -1.72
CA CYS A 348 -7.46 -6.42 -0.29
C CYS A 348 -8.85 -6.62 0.36
N GLY A 349 -9.86 -5.85 -0.07
CA GLY A 349 -11.23 -5.96 0.41
C GLY A 349 -11.88 -7.30 0.09
N ARG A 350 -11.64 -7.86 -1.10
CA ARG A 350 -12.11 -9.21 -1.46
C ARG A 350 -11.49 -10.29 -0.54
N ALA A 351 -10.20 -10.18 -0.27
CA ALA A 351 -9.53 -11.09 0.66
C ALA A 351 -10.05 -10.91 2.10
N ALA A 352 -10.20 -9.68 2.57
CA ALA A 352 -10.76 -9.37 3.88
C ALA A 352 -12.21 -9.89 4.03
N GLY A 353 -13.03 -9.78 2.98
CA GLY A 353 -14.39 -10.32 2.96
C GLY A 353 -14.41 -11.84 3.09
N SER A 354 -13.39 -12.54 2.57
CA SER A 354 -13.22 -13.98 2.76
C SER A 354 -13.00 -14.34 4.24
N PHE A 355 -12.12 -13.60 4.94
CA PHE A 355 -11.91 -13.76 6.38
C PHE A 355 -13.17 -13.41 7.18
N SER A 356 -13.83 -12.31 6.85
CA SER A 356 -15.07 -11.86 7.52
C SER A 356 -16.19 -12.91 7.45
N ARG A 357 -16.38 -13.54 6.28
CA ARG A 357 -17.37 -14.63 6.10
C ARG A 357 -17.07 -15.88 6.92
N HIS A 358 -15.82 -16.07 7.35
CA HIS A 358 -15.42 -17.16 8.24
C HIS A 358 -15.38 -16.73 9.72
N GLY A 359 -16.02 -15.62 10.06
CA GLY A 359 -16.19 -15.17 11.45
C GLY A 359 -15.03 -14.33 11.99
N PHE A 360 -13.97 -14.10 11.22
CA PHE A 360 -12.86 -13.27 11.67
C PHE A 360 -13.23 -11.79 11.72
N VAL A 361 -12.70 -11.10 12.73
CA VAL A 361 -12.78 -9.63 12.83
C VAL A 361 -11.62 -9.04 12.03
N ILE A 362 -11.93 -8.25 11.02
CA ILE A 362 -10.95 -7.52 10.20
C ILE A 362 -10.54 -6.27 10.97
N GLY A 363 -9.26 -5.97 11.12
CA GLY A 363 -8.81 -4.69 11.70
C GLY A 363 -8.73 -3.59 10.65
N SER A 364 -8.03 -3.86 9.55
CA SER A 364 -7.87 -2.95 8.43
C SER A 364 -7.37 -3.70 7.21
N TYR A 365 -7.42 -3.05 6.05
CA TYR A 365 -6.75 -3.54 4.85
C TYR A 365 -6.36 -2.40 3.91
N GLY A 366 -5.40 -2.69 3.03
CA GLY A 366 -4.80 -1.74 2.11
C GLY A 366 -3.28 -1.85 2.15
N THR A 367 -2.61 -1.34 1.13
CA THR A 367 -1.18 -1.54 0.87
C THR A 367 -0.77 -3.02 0.81
N GLY A 368 -1.48 -3.80 0.00
CA GLY A 368 -1.17 -5.20 -0.29
C GLY A 368 -1.28 -6.15 0.92
N ARG A 369 -1.98 -5.74 1.98
CA ARG A 369 -2.11 -6.51 3.22
C ARG A 369 -3.51 -6.42 3.80
N ILE A 370 -3.85 -7.43 4.59
CA ILE A 370 -4.99 -7.43 5.49
C ILE A 370 -4.50 -7.61 6.93
N VAL A 371 -5.18 -6.98 7.87
CA VAL A 371 -5.01 -7.20 9.30
C VAL A 371 -6.28 -7.85 9.82
N SER A 372 -6.15 -8.99 10.48
CA SER A 372 -7.27 -9.68 11.11
C SER A 372 -6.94 -10.08 12.54
N TYR A 373 -7.94 -10.04 13.41
CA TYR A 373 -7.82 -10.45 14.80
C TYR A 373 -8.06 -11.96 14.91
N VAL A 374 -7.00 -12.69 15.27
CA VAL A 374 -6.98 -14.16 15.28
C VAL A 374 -6.72 -14.64 16.71
N LYS A 375 -7.54 -15.57 17.22
CA LYS A 375 -7.27 -16.24 18.50
C LYS A 375 -6.25 -17.36 18.31
N SER A 376 -5.55 -17.73 19.38
CA SER A 376 -4.55 -18.82 19.34
C SER A 376 -5.09 -20.15 18.81
N GLY A 377 -6.35 -20.50 19.09
CA GLY A 377 -6.97 -21.72 18.57
C GLY A 377 -7.42 -21.65 17.10
N GLU A 378 -7.41 -20.46 16.49
CA GLU A 378 -7.93 -20.23 15.13
C GLU A 378 -6.80 -20.01 14.10
N GLU A 379 -5.53 -20.06 14.54
CA GLU A 379 -4.36 -19.74 13.70
C GLU A 379 -4.26 -20.63 12.45
N HIS A 380 -4.57 -21.92 12.59
CA HIS A 380 -4.54 -22.86 11.46
C HIS A 380 -5.57 -22.49 10.38
N VAL A 381 -6.81 -22.21 10.80
CA VAL A 381 -7.90 -21.79 9.90
C VAL A 381 -7.55 -20.46 9.21
N ALA A 382 -6.99 -19.51 9.96
CA ALA A 382 -6.57 -18.23 9.39
C ALA A 382 -5.46 -18.39 8.34
N LYS A 383 -4.49 -19.30 8.58
CA LYS A 383 -3.43 -19.64 7.62
C LYS A 383 -3.97 -20.32 6.36
N GLU A 384 -4.90 -21.26 6.49
CA GLU A 384 -5.54 -21.90 5.35
C GLU A 384 -6.33 -20.89 4.49
N LEU A 385 -7.06 -19.98 5.15
CA LEU A 385 -7.75 -18.90 4.46
C LEU A 385 -6.78 -17.96 3.76
N ALA A 386 -5.66 -17.62 4.39
CA ALA A 386 -4.63 -16.81 3.76
C ALA A 386 -4.16 -17.47 2.45
N PHE A 387 -3.82 -18.76 2.48
CA PHE A 387 -3.39 -19.50 1.30
C PHE A 387 -4.47 -19.54 0.20
N LYS A 388 -5.74 -19.82 0.55
CA LYS A 388 -6.88 -19.78 -0.39
C LYS A 388 -7.06 -18.41 -1.05
N ASN A 389 -6.74 -17.33 -0.33
CA ASN A 389 -6.80 -15.95 -0.84
C ASN A 389 -5.48 -15.47 -1.45
N LYS A 390 -4.49 -16.36 -1.67
CA LYS A 390 -3.17 -16.05 -2.23
C LYS A 390 -2.38 -15.04 -1.38
N LEU A 391 -2.54 -15.11 -0.07
CA LEU A 391 -1.81 -14.34 0.93
C LEU A 391 -0.78 -15.24 1.61
N LEU A 392 0.33 -14.63 2.01
CA LEU A 392 1.32 -15.23 2.89
C LEU A 392 0.90 -14.97 4.35
N PRO A 393 0.76 -16.02 5.18
CA PRO A 393 0.68 -15.84 6.61
C PRO A 393 2.06 -15.47 7.15
N LEU A 394 2.16 -14.41 7.95
CA LEU A 394 3.41 -14.11 8.63
C LEU A 394 3.69 -15.16 9.71
N MET A 395 4.87 -15.79 9.65
CA MET A 395 5.28 -16.77 10.66
C MET A 395 5.67 -16.05 11.94
N ARG A 396 5.37 -16.62 13.12
CA ARG A 396 5.79 -16.00 14.38
C ARG A 396 7.31 -16.06 14.50
N PHE A 397 7.89 -14.92 14.89
CA PHE A 397 9.26 -14.87 15.40
C PHE A 397 9.24 -15.34 16.87
N MET A 398 10.12 -16.27 17.26
CA MET A 398 10.16 -16.80 18.63
C MET A 398 10.84 -15.86 19.66
N GLY A 399 11.16 -14.63 19.28
CA GLY A 399 11.86 -13.65 20.12
C GLY A 399 10.99 -12.53 20.70
N GLU A 400 9.66 -12.65 20.65
CA GLU A 400 8.73 -11.73 21.32
C GLU A 400 8.10 -12.34 22.57
#